data_AF-A0A7C5D437-F1
#
_entry.id   AF-A0A7C5D437-F1
#
_cell.length_a   1.000
_cell.length_b   1.000
_cell.length_c   1.000
_cell.angle_alpha   90.00
_cell.angle_beta   90.00
_cell.angle_gamma   90.00
#
_symmetry.space_group_name_H-M   'P 1'
#
loop_
_entity.id
_entity.type
_entity.pdbx_description
1 polymer ?
#
loop_
_entity_poly.entity_id
_entity_poly.type
_entity_poly.pdbx_seq_one_letter_code
_entity_poly.pdbx_strand_id
1 'polypeptide(L)'
;MDSILPSYRDPLFSILLIITLSLIVAVLTYAWGLYRQQQEKSTLRKFLEKFESAECALDTTTMPFDKAIYKPLALLAKAFENSGEYHKAINIYLYLIRHTSNPIDKGDLMERLGQTYLHAGFLERARAIFS
;
A
#
# COMPACT_ATOMS: atom_id res chain seq x y z
N MET A 1 34.76 -5.24 -41.25
CA MET A 1 33.80 -4.82 -40.21
C MET A 1 33.64 -6.03 -39.32
N ASP A 2 34.59 -6.16 -38.42
CA ASP A 2 35.05 -7.44 -37.92
C ASP A 2 34.43 -7.76 -36.57
N SER A 3 33.92 -8.99 -36.48
CA SER A 3 33.84 -9.79 -35.25
C SER A 3 33.22 -9.10 -34.01
N ILE A 4 31.93 -8.80 -34.07
CA ILE A 4 31.12 -8.42 -32.87
C ILE A 4 30.66 -9.67 -32.08
N LEU A 5 30.86 -10.87 -32.62
CA LEU A 5 30.57 -12.13 -31.92
C LEU A 5 31.86 -12.95 -31.76
N PRO A 6 32.40 -13.09 -30.52
CA PRO A 6 33.55 -13.96 -30.28
C PRO A 6 33.21 -15.42 -30.60
N SER A 7 34.22 -16.19 -31.01
CA SER A 7 34.08 -17.58 -31.43
C SER A 7 33.41 -18.43 -30.34
N TYR A 8 32.21 -18.96 -30.64
CA TYR A 8 31.35 -19.73 -29.72
C TYR A 8 31.98 -21.04 -29.20
N ARG A 9 33.16 -21.43 -29.71
CA ARG A 9 33.82 -22.70 -29.37
C ARG A 9 34.61 -22.68 -28.06
N ASP A 10 34.82 -21.53 -27.44
CA ASP A 10 35.59 -21.43 -26.20
C ASP A 10 34.72 -21.69 -24.95
N PRO A 11 35.07 -22.69 -24.11
CA PRO A 11 34.29 -23.05 -22.93
C PRO A 11 34.21 -21.92 -21.89
N LEU A 12 35.21 -21.03 -21.86
CA LEU A 12 35.20 -19.83 -21.00
C LEU A 12 34.12 -18.81 -21.42
N PHE A 13 33.86 -18.68 -22.73
CA PHE A 13 32.83 -17.77 -23.23
C PHE A 13 31.43 -18.24 -22.81
N SER A 14 31.18 -19.55 -22.84
CA SER A 14 29.91 -20.12 -22.36
C SER A 14 29.64 -19.83 -20.89
N ILE A 15 30.66 -19.92 -20.03
CA ILE A 15 30.53 -19.62 -18.60
C ILE A 15 30.25 -18.12 -18.39
N LEU A 16 30.97 -17.26 -19.10
CA LEU A 16 30.80 -15.81 -19.04
C LEU A 16 29.39 -15.39 -19.50
N LEU A 17 28.84 -16.05 -20.52
CA LEU A 17 27.49 -15.83 -21.01
C LEU A 17 26.43 -16.18 -19.97
N ILE A 18 26.58 -17.30 -19.25
CA ILE A 18 25.62 -17.70 -18.20
C ILE A 18 25.64 -16.71 -17.03
N ILE A 19 26.83 -16.26 -16.61
CA ILE A 19 26.97 -15.28 -15.52
C ILE A 19 26.33 -13.95 -15.91
N THR A 20 26.58 -13.48 -17.14
CA THR A 20 25.96 -12.23 -17.64
C THR A 20 24.45 -12.35 -17.76
N LEU A 21 23.92 -13.48 -18.25
CA LEU A 21 22.49 -13.72 -18.32
C LEU A 21 21.83 -13.73 -16.93
N SER A 22 22.44 -14.40 -15.96
CA SER A 22 21.96 -14.44 -14.57
C SER A 22 21.92 -13.04 -13.94
N LEU A 23 22.96 -12.23 -14.18
CA LEU A 23 23.04 -10.85 -13.71
C LEU A 23 21.92 -9.98 -14.32
N ILE A 24 21.61 -10.16 -15.61
CA ILE A 24 20.51 -9.47 -16.27
C ILE A 24 19.17 -9.84 -15.62
N VAL A 25 18.91 -11.12 -15.36
CA VAL A 25 17.67 -11.55 -14.69
C VAL A 25 17.55 -10.97 -13.28
N ALA A 26 18.64 -10.94 -12.52
CA ALA A 26 18.65 -10.35 -11.18
C ALA A 26 18.33 -8.84 -11.19
N VAL A 27 18.94 -8.09 -12.10
CA VAL A 27 18.69 -6.64 -12.26
C VAL A 27 17.25 -6.38 -12.68
N LEU A 28 16.72 -7.15 -13.64
CA LEU A 28 15.33 -7.04 -14.07
C LEU A 28 14.36 -7.32 -12.92
N THR A 29 14.63 -8.35 -12.12
CA THR A 29 13.78 -8.73 -10.98
C THR A 29 13.80 -7.66 -9.89
N TYR A 30 14.97 -7.12 -9.58
CA TYR A 30 15.12 -6.03 -8.59
C TYR A 30 14.44 -4.73 -9.05
N ALA A 31 14.62 -4.35 -10.32
CA ALA A 31 13.98 -3.18 -10.91
C ALA A 31 12.44 -3.32 -10.92
N TRP A 32 11.93 -4.50 -11.21
CA TRP A 32 10.49 -4.78 -11.17
C TRP A 32 9.93 -4.70 -9.74
N GLY A 33 10.67 -5.19 -8.76
CA GLY A 33 10.32 -5.11 -7.33
C GLY A 33 10.19 -3.67 -6.83
N LEU A 34 11.14 -2.80 -7.19
CA LEU A 34 11.07 -1.36 -6.86
C LEU A 34 9.91 -0.65 -7.58
N TYR A 35 9.64 -0.99 -8.84
CA TYR A 35 8.54 -0.40 -9.59
C TYR A 35 7.17 -0.79 -9.03
N ARG A 36 7.01 -2.05 -8.57
CA ARG A 36 5.75 -2.56 -8.00
C ARG A 36 5.37 -1.87 -6.69
N GLN A 37 6.36 -1.47 -5.88
CA GLN A 37 6.13 -0.80 -4.59
C GLN A 37 5.44 0.59 -4.73
N GLN A 38 5.52 1.23 -5.89
CA GLN A 38 4.89 2.53 -6.15
C GLN A 38 3.43 2.40 -6.62
N GLN A 39 3.05 1.28 -7.26
CA GLN A 39 1.69 1.10 -7.77
C GLN A 39 0.66 0.93 -6.65
N GLU A 40 1.01 0.26 -5.55
CA GLU A 40 0.13 0.12 -4.38
C GLU A 40 -0.17 1.47 -3.72
N LYS A 41 0.86 2.31 -3.55
CA LYS A 41 0.70 3.66 -2.99
C LYS A 41 -0.12 4.57 -3.90
N SER A 42 0.04 4.47 -5.22
CA SER A 42 -0.72 5.28 -6.19
C SER A 42 -2.18 4.88 -6.25
N THR A 43 -2.47 3.57 -6.22
CA THR A 43 -3.85 3.05 -6.26
C THR A 43 -4.59 3.38 -4.97
N LEU A 44 -3.92 3.24 -3.81
CA LEU A 44 -4.47 3.64 -2.53
C LEU A 44 -4.72 5.15 -2.46
N ARG A 45 -3.81 6.00 -2.96
CA ARG A 45 -4.01 7.45 -3.03
C ARG A 45 -5.19 7.83 -3.92
N LYS A 46 -5.29 7.25 -5.12
CA LYS A 46 -6.41 7.49 -6.05
C LYS A 46 -7.75 7.01 -5.50
N PHE A 47 -7.73 5.94 -4.70
CA PHE A 47 -8.91 5.44 -4.00
C PHE A 47 -9.34 6.36 -2.86
N LEU A 48 -8.37 6.87 -2.09
CA LEU A 48 -8.59 7.85 -1.03
C LEU A 48 -9.23 9.14 -1.56
N GLU A 49 -8.72 9.63 -2.69
CA GLU A 49 -9.18 10.84 -3.37
C GLU A 49 -10.63 10.69 -3.88
N LYS A 50 -11.00 9.51 -4.39
CA LYS A 50 -12.38 9.22 -4.79
C LYS A 50 -13.35 9.10 -3.61
N PHE A 51 -12.88 8.57 -2.48
CA PHE A 51 -13.68 8.49 -1.25
C PHE A 51 -13.92 9.87 -0.62
N GLU A 52 -12.92 10.75 -0.68
CA GLU A 52 -13.01 12.12 -0.21
C GLU A 52 -14.04 12.94 -1.01
N SER A 53 -14.20 12.63 -2.30
CA SER A 53 -15.15 13.30 -3.20
C SER A 53 -16.61 12.82 -3.08
N ALA A 54 -16.85 11.65 -2.48
CA ALA A 54 -18.18 11.09 -2.31
C ALA A 54 -18.72 11.44 -0.91
N GLU A 55 -19.38 12.61 -0.82
CA GLU A 55 -20.35 13.01 0.20
C GLU A 55 -20.03 12.66 1.68
N CYS A 56 -19.69 13.68 2.48
CA CYS A 56 -19.39 13.62 3.92
C CYS A 56 -17.95 13.20 4.29
N ALA A 57 -16.94 13.80 3.65
CA ALA A 57 -15.63 13.92 4.25
C ALA A 57 -15.76 14.81 5.51
N LEU A 58 -15.49 14.25 6.69
CA LEU A 58 -15.16 15.04 7.87
C LEU A 58 -14.00 15.96 7.46
N ASP A 59 -14.25 17.27 7.47
CA ASP A 59 -13.31 18.30 7.03
C ASP A 59 -12.11 18.32 7.99
N THR A 60 -11.18 17.41 7.73
CA THR A 60 -9.98 17.15 8.54
C THR A 60 -8.77 17.91 8.02
N THR A 61 -8.97 18.69 6.95
CA THR A 61 -7.95 19.50 6.28
C THR A 61 -7.33 20.55 7.22
N THR A 62 -8.05 20.97 8.26
CA THR A 62 -7.60 21.99 9.22
C THR A 62 -7.20 21.45 10.59
N MET A 63 -7.26 20.12 10.83
CA MET A 63 -7.00 19.57 12.16
C MET A 63 -5.51 19.20 12.32
N PRO A 64 -4.74 19.84 13.22
CA PRO A 64 -3.38 19.41 13.48
C PRO A 64 -3.39 18.01 14.11
N PHE A 65 -2.70 17.07 13.47
CA PHE A 65 -2.54 15.72 14.01
C PHE A 65 -1.52 15.73 15.16
N ASP A 66 -2.02 15.54 16.38
CA ASP A 66 -1.19 15.30 17.57
C ASP A 66 -1.25 13.80 17.93
N LYS A 67 -0.13 13.22 18.38
CA LYS A 67 -0.08 11.86 18.92
C LYS A 67 -1.07 11.66 20.07
N ALA A 68 -1.36 12.70 20.85
CA ALA A 68 -2.36 12.64 21.92
C ALA A 68 -3.78 12.35 21.41
N ILE A 69 -4.10 12.75 20.17
CA ILE A 69 -5.43 12.58 19.57
C ILE A 69 -5.65 11.15 19.05
N TYR A 70 -4.59 10.38 18.84
CA TYR A 70 -4.66 9.01 18.32
C TYR A 70 -5.65 8.13 19.09
N LYS A 71 -5.49 8.03 20.41
CA LYS A 71 -6.31 7.13 21.26
C LYS A 71 -7.79 7.56 21.28
N PRO A 72 -8.14 8.84 21.52
CA PRO A 72 -9.51 9.32 21.42
C PRO A 72 -10.16 9.02 20.06
N LEU A 73 -9.44 9.27 18.96
CA LEU A 73 -9.99 9.10 17.62
C LEU A 73 -10.15 7.61 17.26
N ALA A 74 -9.23 6.75 17.66
CA ALA A 74 -9.35 5.30 17.48
C ALA A 74 -10.56 4.74 18.26
N LEU A 75 -10.81 5.26 19.46
CA LEU A 75 -11.97 4.90 20.27
C LEU A 75 -13.28 5.40 19.63
N LEU A 76 -13.28 6.61 19.08
CA LEU A 76 -14.41 7.16 18.33
C LEU A 76 -14.74 6.33 17.09
N ALA A 77 -13.72 5.90 16.33
CA ALA A 77 -13.92 5.02 15.18
C ALA A 77 -14.57 3.69 15.59
N LYS A 78 -14.12 3.11 16.72
CA LYS A 78 -14.72 1.88 17.27
C LYS A 78 -16.17 2.10 17.70
N ALA A 79 -16.50 3.25 18.29
CA ALA A 79 -17.87 3.58 18.65
C ALA A 79 -18.77 3.69 17.41
N PHE A 80 -18.30 4.33 16.34
CA PHE A 80 -19.04 4.42 15.08
C PHE A 80 -19.22 3.05 14.43
N GLU A 81 -18.19 2.20 14.43
CA GLU A 81 -18.26 0.81 13.96
C GLU A 81 -19.34 0.02 14.73
N ASN A 82 -19.35 0.10 16.06
CA ASN A 82 -20.34 -0.58 16.90
C ASN A 82 -21.77 -0.04 16.71
N SER A 83 -21.91 1.24 16.35
CA SER A 83 -23.20 1.87 16.06
C SER A 83 -23.75 1.56 14.65
N GLY A 84 -22.98 0.86 13.81
CA GLY A 84 -23.34 0.60 12.41
C GLY A 84 -23.06 1.78 11.47
N GLU A 85 -22.54 2.89 11.98
CA GLU A 85 -22.10 4.06 11.20
C GLU A 85 -20.73 3.82 10.55
N TYR A 86 -20.62 2.76 9.73
CA TYR A 86 -19.36 2.30 9.19
C TYR A 86 -18.63 3.35 8.35
N HIS A 87 -19.35 4.20 7.63
CA HIS A 87 -18.73 5.26 6.82
C HIS A 87 -17.92 6.25 7.67
N LYS A 88 -18.43 6.63 8.85
CA LYS A 88 -17.72 7.53 9.77
C LYS A 88 -16.50 6.83 10.38
N ALA A 89 -16.64 5.56 10.77
CA ALA A 89 -15.53 4.75 11.25
C ALA A 89 -14.41 4.63 10.21
N ILE A 90 -14.76 4.33 8.95
CA ILE A 90 -13.83 4.25 7.82
C ILE A 90 -13.05 5.56 7.65
N ASN A 91 -13.75 6.70 7.64
CA ASN A 91 -13.11 8.01 7.47
C ASN A 91 -12.08 8.29 8.58
N ILE A 92 -12.42 7.97 9.83
CA ILE A 92 -11.51 8.16 10.96
C ILE A 92 -10.30 7.23 10.87
N TYR A 93 -10.50 5.95 10.57
CA TYR A 93 -9.39 5.00 10.40
C TYR A 93 -8.46 5.44 9.26
N LEU A 94 -9.00 5.91 8.13
CA LEU A 94 -8.19 6.46 7.03
C LEU A 94 -7.39 7.70 7.44
N TYR A 95 -7.97 8.59 8.23
CA TYR A 95 -7.26 9.76 8.76
C TYR A 95 -6.10 9.34 9.68
N LEU A 96 -6.33 8.39 10.59
CA LEU A 96 -5.30 7.85 11.48
C LEU A 96 -4.16 7.18 10.70
N ILE A 97 -4.47 6.38 9.67
CA ILE A 97 -3.49 5.68 8.82
C ILE A 97 -2.61 6.66 8.03
N ARG A 98 -3.18 7.79 7.60
CA ARG A 98 -2.45 8.85 6.86
C ARG A 98 -1.39 9.53 7.72
N HIS A 99 -1.68 9.75 9.00
CA HIS A 99 -0.83 10.57 9.87
C HIS A 99 0.01 9.76 10.86
N THR A 100 -0.29 8.47 11.05
CA THR A 100 0.51 7.57 11.89
C THR A 100 1.81 7.19 11.18
N SER A 101 2.94 7.45 11.85
CA SER A 101 4.29 7.13 11.33
C SER A 101 4.79 5.74 11.78
N ASN A 102 4.20 5.16 12.83
CA ASN A 102 4.61 3.86 13.37
C ASN A 102 4.03 2.72 12.51
N PRO A 103 4.87 1.83 11.95
CA PRO A 103 4.39 0.70 11.14
C PRO A 103 3.51 -0.29 11.91
N ILE A 104 3.73 -0.46 13.21
CA ILE A 104 2.94 -1.38 14.06
C ILE A 104 1.51 -0.84 14.18
N ASP A 105 1.37 0.40 14.65
CA ASP A 105 0.07 1.06 14.81
C ASP A 105 -0.69 1.17 13.48
N LYS A 106 0.05 1.33 12.37
CA LYS A 106 -0.53 1.37 11.03
C LYS A 106 -1.08 0.01 10.60
N GLY A 107 -0.40 -1.08 10.92
CA GLY A 107 -0.87 -2.45 10.67
C GLY A 107 -2.19 -2.72 11.40
N ASP A 108 -2.23 -2.42 12.70
CA ASP A 108 -3.43 -2.59 13.53
C ASP A 108 -4.63 -1.78 12.99
N LEU A 109 -4.38 -0.54 12.53
CA LEU A 109 -5.42 0.29 11.93
C LEU A 109 -5.90 -0.23 10.58
N MET A 110 -4.99 -0.76 9.75
CA MET A 110 -5.36 -1.37 8.48
C MET A 110 -6.21 -2.63 8.69
N GLU A 111 -5.87 -3.48 9.66
CA GLU A 111 -6.68 -4.65 10.02
C GLU A 111 -8.10 -4.24 10.45
N ARG A 112 -8.21 -3.25 11.35
CA ARG A 112 -9.50 -2.70 11.81
C ARG A 112 -10.32 -2.10 10.67
N LEU A 113 -9.66 -1.38 9.76
CA LEU A 113 -10.30 -0.84 8.56
C LEU A 113 -10.81 -1.96 7.65
N GLY A 114 -10.02 -3.03 7.46
CA GLY A 114 -10.42 -4.21 6.71
C GLY A 114 -11.68 -4.88 7.31
N GLN A 115 -11.71 -5.08 8.63
CA GLN A 115 -12.89 -5.60 9.34
C GLN A 115 -14.11 -4.67 9.18
N THR A 116 -13.90 -3.36 9.29
CA THR A 116 -14.96 -2.36 9.11
C THR A 116 -15.51 -2.39 7.68
N TYR A 117 -14.66 -2.60 6.66
CA TYR A 117 -15.12 -2.80 5.29
C TYR A 117 -15.93 -4.09 5.11
N LEU A 118 -15.54 -5.19 5.76
CA LEU A 118 -16.32 -6.42 5.75
C LEU A 118 -17.70 -6.20 6.39
N HIS A 119 -17.76 -5.54 7.55
CA HIS A 119 -19.02 -5.22 8.23
C HIS A 119 -19.92 -4.29 7.42
N ALA A 120 -19.33 -3.37 6.65
CA ALA A 120 -20.05 -2.49 5.73
C ALA A 120 -20.47 -3.17 4.40
N GLY A 121 -20.12 -4.43 4.16
CA GLY A 121 -20.43 -5.16 2.93
C GLY A 121 -19.49 -4.86 1.75
N PHE A 122 -18.39 -4.14 1.98
CA PHE A 122 -17.42 -3.76 0.96
C PHE A 122 -16.30 -4.81 0.78
N LEU A 123 -16.66 -6.01 0.32
CA LEU A 123 -15.77 -7.18 0.20
C LEU A 123 -14.50 -6.92 -0.66
N GLU A 124 -14.65 -6.27 -1.81
CA GLU A 124 -13.52 -5.91 -2.67
C GLU A 124 -12.54 -4.96 -1.97
N ARG A 125 -13.06 -4.04 -1.14
CA ARG A 125 -12.24 -3.08 -0.38
C ARG A 125 -11.50 -3.75 0.76
N ALA A 126 -12.16 -4.68 1.45
CA ALA A 126 -11.51 -5.50 2.47
C ALA A 126 -10.41 -6.38 1.86
N ARG A 127 -10.67 -7.01 0.71
CA ARG A 127 -9.69 -7.86 0.01
C ARG A 127 -8.43 -7.07 -0.34
N ALA A 128 -8.57 -5.85 -0.84
CA ALA A 128 -7.43 -4.99 -1.18
C ALA A 128 -6.56 -4.56 0.02
N ILE A 129 -7.06 -4.71 1.26
CA ILE A 129 -6.29 -4.45 2.47
C ILE A 129 -5.52 -5.70 2.93
N PHE A 130 -6.08 -6.89 2.71
CA PHE A 130 -5.51 -8.16 3.16
C PHE A 130 -4.67 -8.89 2.09
N SER A 131 -4.63 -8.37 0.85
CA SER A 131 -3.83 -8.90 -0.27
C SER A 131 -2.46 -8.25 -0.37
#